data_AF-A0A9D1I6X6-F1
#
_entry.id   AF-A0A9D1I6X6-F1
#
_cell.length_a   1.000
_cell.length_b   1.000
_cell.length_c   1.000
_cell.angle_alpha   90.00
_cell.angle_beta   90.00
_cell.angle_gamma   90.00
#
_symmetry.space_group_name_H-M   'P 1'
#
loop_
_entity.id
_entity.type
_entity.pdbx_description
1 polymer ?
#
loop_
_entity_poly.entity_id
_entity_poly.type
_entity_poly.pdbx_seq_one_letter_code
_entity_poly.pdbx_strand_id
1 'polypeptide(L)' 'MNLEIGAIIKNLRTQHKITQDQLATFLGVTPQAISRWEAGNGYPDIETLPSIANFFSVSTDELLGMNRTEKE' A
#
# COMPACT_ATOMS: atom_id res chain seq x y z
N MET A 1 -7.33 11.63 10.71
CA MET A 1 -7.49 11.37 9.26
C MET A 1 -7.40 9.88 9.07
N ASN A 2 -8.44 9.23 8.53
CA ASN A 2 -8.44 7.78 8.33
C ASN A 2 -8.16 7.51 6.85
N LEU A 3 -6.93 7.10 6.53
CA LEU A 3 -6.51 6.78 5.17
C LEU A 3 -6.63 5.26 4.96
N GLU A 4 -7.21 4.84 3.84
CA GLU A 4 -7.44 3.41 3.51
C GLU A 4 -6.23 2.74 2.85
N ILE A 5 -5.02 3.30 3.04
CA ILE A 5 -3.75 2.84 2.44
C ILE A 5 -3.57 1.32 2.60
N GLY A 6 -3.84 0.79 3.79
CA GLY A 6 -3.72 -0.63 4.07
C GLY A 6 -4.60 -1.52 3.19
N ALA A 7 -5.86 -1.12 3.00
CA ALA A 7 -6.80 -1.83 2.15
C ALA A 7 -6.40 -1.75 0.68
N ILE A 8 -5.89 -0.60 0.25
CA ILE A 8 -5.39 -0.38 -1.13
C ILE A 8 -4.16 -1.25 -1.39
N ILE A 9 -3.17 -1.27 -0.48
CA ILE A 9 -1.99 -2.15 -0.57
C ILE A 9 -2.41 -3.61 -0.70
N LYS A 10 -3.34 -4.07 0.15
CA LYS A 10 -3.85 -5.44 0.10
C LYS A 10 -4.51 -5.75 -1.25
N ASN A 11 -5.33 -4.83 -1.75
CA ASN A 11 -6.02 -4.98 -3.03
C ASN A 11 -5.00 -5.13 -4.18
N LEU A 12 -4.08 -4.17 -4.31
CA LEU A 12 -3.02 -4.18 -5.33
C LEU A 12 -2.17 -5.46 -5.23
N ARG A 13 -1.76 -5.85 -4.02
CA ARG A 13 -0.99 -7.08 -3.80
C ARG A 13 -1.73 -8.32 -4.31
N THR A 14 -3.03 -8.44 -4.03
CA THR A 14 -3.84 -9.58 -4.49
C THR A 14 -4.07 -9.57 -5.99
N GLN A 15 -4.27 -8.40 -6.61
CA GLN A 15 -4.38 -8.26 -8.07
C GLN A 15 -3.11 -8.69 -8.79
N HIS A 16 -1.95 -8.33 -8.23
CA HIS A 16 -0.63 -8.75 -8.72
C HIS A 16 -0.27 -10.20 -8.38
N LYS A 17 -1.12 -10.92 -7.62
CA LYS A 17 -0.94 -12.33 -7.22
C LYS A 17 0.38 -12.60 -6.49
N ILE A 18 0.83 -11.65 -5.67
CA ILE A 18 2.06 -11.81 -4.86
C ILE A 18 1.73 -11.99 -3.37
N THR A 19 2.66 -12.56 -2.63
CA THR A 19 2.56 -12.74 -1.18
C THR A 19 3.04 -11.50 -0.41
N GLN A 20 2.72 -11.43 0.88
CA GLN A 20 3.23 -10.38 1.76
C GLN A 20 4.77 -10.43 1.85
N ASP A 21 5.36 -11.64 1.89
CA ASP A 21 6.82 -11.83 1.85
C ASP A 21 7.48 -11.27 0.59
N GLN A 22 6.86 -11.48 -0.59
CA GLN A 22 7.40 -10.97 -1.86
C GLN A 22 7.39 -9.43 -1.89
N LEU A 23 6.30 -8.81 -1.43
CA LEU A 23 6.21 -7.35 -1.31
C LEU A 23 7.22 -6.81 -0.29
N ALA A 24 7.32 -7.47 0.87
CA ALA A 24 8.26 -7.11 1.93
C ALA A 24 9.71 -7.15 1.45
N THR A 25 10.08 -8.21 0.72
CA THR A 25 11.41 -8.39 0.13
C THR A 25 11.75 -7.25 -0.82
N PHE A 26 10.81 -6.86 -1.69
CA PHE A 26 11.03 -5.74 -2.62
C PHE A 26 11.21 -4.41 -1.89
N LEU A 27 10.39 -4.16 -0.87
CA LEU A 27 10.38 -2.90 -0.12
C LEU A 27 11.48 -2.82 0.95
N GLY A 28 12.24 -3.90 1.17
CA GLY A 28 13.27 -3.95 2.22
C GLY A 28 12.69 -3.89 3.64
N VAL A 29 11.47 -4.38 3.84
CA VAL A 29 10.78 -4.40 5.15
C VAL A 29 10.45 -5.83 5.56
N THR A 30 9.87 -6.00 6.76
CA THR A 30 9.44 -7.31 7.23
C THR A 30 8.03 -7.66 6.72
N PRO A 31 7.72 -8.96 6.50
CA PRO A 31 6.35 -9.39 6.15
C PRO A 31 5.32 -8.97 7.21
N GLN A 32 5.73 -8.88 8.47
CA GLN A 32 4.89 -8.40 9.57
C GLN A 32 4.54 -6.91 9.41
N ALA A 33 5.44 -6.09 8.86
CA ALA A 33 5.14 -4.70 8.54
C ALA A 33 4.02 -4.61 7.48
N ILE A 34 4.13 -5.39 6.40
CA ILE A 34 3.09 -5.48 5.36
C ILE A 34 1.75 -5.93 5.97
N SER A 35 1.77 -6.99 6.77
CA SER A 35 0.56 -7.50 7.44
C SER A 35 -0.11 -6.46 8.34
N ARG A 36 0.68 -5.70 9.10
CA ARG A 36 0.16 -4.60 9.93
C ARG A 36 -0.45 -3.49 9.10
N TRP A 37 0.20 -3.08 8.01
CA TRP A 37 -0.36 -2.07 7.10
C TRP A 37 -1.67 -2.54 6.50
N GLU A 38 -1.71 -3.77 5.95
CA GLU A 38 -2.93 -4.35 5.35
C GLU A 38 -4.08 -4.53 6.35
N ALA A 39 -3.78 -4.66 7.63
CA ALA A 39 -4.77 -4.75 8.72
C ALA A 39 -5.17 -3.38 9.31
N GLY A 40 -4.59 -2.27 8.81
CA GLY A 40 -4.83 -0.92 9.35
C GLY A 40 -4.15 -0.66 10.70
N ASN A 41 -3.26 -1.53 11.15
CA ASN A 41 -2.56 -1.46 12.44
C ASN A 41 -1.24 -0.68 12.34
N GLY A 42 -1.22 0.40 11.57
CA GLY A 42 -0.06 1.22 11.26
C GLY A 42 -0.01 1.60 9.78
N TYR A 43 0.91 2.49 9.44
CA TYR A 43 1.09 2.99 8.08
C TYR A 43 2.53 2.76 7.61
N PRO A 44 2.76 2.67 6.29
CA PRO A 44 4.10 2.81 5.75
C PRO A 44 4.63 4.22 6.05
N ASP A 45 5.94 4.32 6.27
CA ASP A 45 6.59 5.62 6.40
C ASP A 45 6.49 6.41 5.09
N ILE A 46 6.56 7.73 5.19
CA ILE A 46 6.45 8.63 4.03
C ILE A 46 7.49 8.31 2.94
N GLU A 47 8.68 7.86 3.33
CA GLU A 47 9.76 7.45 2.43
C GLU A 47 9.47 6.13 1.69
N THR A 48 8.60 5.29 2.25
CA THR A 48 8.21 4.00 1.67
C THR A 48 7.07 4.15 0.65
N LEU A 49 6.28 5.23 0.74
CA LEU A 49 5.13 5.46 -0.15
C LEU A 49 5.51 5.51 -1.64
N PRO A 50 6.57 6.21 -2.08
CA PRO A 50 6.99 6.20 -3.49
C PRO A 50 7.39 4.81 -3.98
N SER A 51 8.04 4.01 -3.13
CA SER A 51 8.46 2.65 -3.47
C SER A 51 7.28 1.71 -3.66
N ILE A 52 6.25 1.82 -2.80
CA ILE A 52 5.00 1.06 -2.93
C ILE A 52 4.27 1.47 -4.21
N ALA A 53 4.12 2.78 -4.44
CA ALA A 53 3.46 3.32 -5.62
C ALA A 53 4.14 2.86 -6.92
N ASN A 54 5.47 2.93 -6.97
CA ASN A 54 6.26 2.46 -8.10
C ASN A 54 6.15 0.95 -8.31
N PHE A 55 6.18 0.14 -7.24
CA PHE A 55 6.04 -1.31 -7.33
C PHE A 55 4.71 -1.72 -7.99
N PHE A 56 3.62 -1.05 -7.65
CA PHE A 56 2.30 -1.30 -8.22
C PHE A 56 1.99 -0.48 -9.48
N SER A 57 2.91 0.39 -9.92
CA SER A 57 2.71 1.30 -11.06
C SER A 57 1.48 2.22 -10.90
N VAL A 58 1.25 2.72 -9.69
CA VAL A 58 0.18 3.67 -9.35
C VAL A 58 0.77 4.99 -8.86
N SER A 59 -0.05 6.04 -8.77
CA SER A 59 0.36 7.30 -8.13
C SER A 59 0.32 7.19 -6.60
N THR A 60 1.05 8.06 -5.91
CA THR A 60 0.93 8.16 -4.44
C THR A 60 -0.47 8.63 -4.04
N ASP A 61 -1.12 9.50 -4.82
CA ASP A 61 -2.52 9.89 -4.57
C ASP A 61 -3.45 8.68 -4.59
N GLU A 62 -3.31 7.78 -5.58
CA GLU A 62 -4.09 6.55 -5.64
C GLU A 62 -3.82 5.65 -4.44
N LEU A 63 -2.54 5.47 -4.07
CA LEU A 63 -2.15 4.69 -2.89
C LEU A 63 -2.73 5.27 -1.58
N LEU A 64 -2.83 6.59 -1.49
CA LEU A 64 -3.41 7.32 -0.36
C LEU A 64 -4.95 7.33 -0.37
N GLY A 65 -5.59 6.79 -1.41
CA GLY A 65 -7.04 6.84 -1.58
C GLY A 65 -7.56 8.24 -1.94
N MET A 66 -6.70 9.10 -2.48
CA MET A 66 -7.00 10.48 -2.87
C MET A 66 -7.42 10.63 -4.33
N ASN A 67 -7.63 9.51 -5.06
CA ASN A 67 -8.29 9.56 -6.36
C ASN A 67 -9.62 10.29 -6.16
N ARG A 68 -9.72 11.50 -6.75
CA ARG A 68 -10.88 12.40 -6.66
C ARG A 68 -12.14 11.56 -6.73
N THR A 69 -12.82 11.43 -5.59
CA THR A 69 -14.25 11.19 -5.63
C THR A 69 -14.78 12.40 -6.38
N GLU A 70 -15.16 12.20 -7.65
CA GLU A 70 -16.16 13.07 -8.26
C GLU A 70 -17.32 13.05 -7.27
N LYS A 71 -17.45 14.15 -6.53
CA LYS A 71 -18.69 14.47 -5.83
C LYS A 71 -19.72 14.64 -6.93
N GLU A 72 -20.53 13.62 -7.16
CA GLU A 72 -21.89 13.80 -7.65
C GLU A 72 -22.81 14.10 -6.46
#